data_AF-A0AAI9LGJ7-F1
#
_entry.id   AF-A0AAI9LGJ7-F1
#
_cell.length_a   1.000
_cell.length_b   1.000
_cell.length_c   1.000
_cell.angle_alpha   90.00
_cell.angle_beta   90.00
_cell.angle_gamma   90.00
#
_symmetry.space_group_name_H-M   'P 1'
#
loop_
_entity.id
_entity.type
_entity.pdbx_description
1 polymer ?
#
loop_
_entity_poly.entity_id
_entity_poly.type
_entity_poly.pdbx_seq_one_letter_code
_entity_poly.pdbx_strand_id
1 'polypeptide(L)'
;MYVCICNQVTDHEIHGAAHLGVSTMDELAETLGVGTCCGRCRECAQQVLCEGVAAVKTVRASTMATIKVVEISSCSTTTSHAIMDARDPAVANDRRTALVA
;
A
#
# COMPACT_ATOMS: atom_id res chain seq x y z
N MET A 1 -10.67 -18.06 -2.16
CA MET A 1 -11.99 -18.46 -2.70
C MET A 1 -12.60 -17.37 -3.56
N TYR A 2 -13.46 -17.70 -4.53
CA TYR A 2 -14.30 -16.69 -5.19
C TYR A 2 -15.45 -16.28 -4.28
N VAL A 3 -15.55 -14.98 -4.03
CA VAL A 3 -16.60 -14.39 -3.19
C VAL A 3 -17.72 -13.83 -4.08
N CYS A 4 -17.39 -13.19 -5.20
CA CYS A 4 -18.37 -12.72 -6.18
C CYS A 4 -18.15 -13.39 -7.52
N ILE A 5 -19.08 -14.27 -7.91
CA ILE A 5 -19.01 -14.96 -9.21
C ILE A 5 -19.29 -14.01 -10.37
N CYS A 6 -20.25 -13.08 -10.22
CA CYS A 6 -20.64 -12.17 -11.30
C CYS A 6 -19.47 -11.31 -11.80
N ASN A 7 -18.64 -10.83 -10.87
CA ASN A 7 -17.53 -9.92 -11.16
C ASN A 7 -16.17 -10.57 -10.91
N GLN A 8 -16.15 -11.90 -10.72
CA GLN A 8 -14.95 -12.72 -10.54
C GLN A 8 -14.01 -12.21 -9.41
N VAL A 9 -14.60 -11.74 -8.31
CA VAL A 9 -13.84 -11.23 -7.17
C VAL A 9 -13.54 -12.36 -6.19
N THR A 10 -12.28 -12.46 -5.78
CA THR A 10 -11.76 -13.40 -4.80
C THR A 10 -11.60 -12.78 -3.41
N ASP A 11 -11.54 -13.63 -2.39
CA ASP A 11 -11.18 -13.24 -1.03
C ASP A 11 -9.83 -12.51 -0.96
N HIS A 12 -8.83 -13.00 -1.68
CA HIS A 12 -7.50 -12.38 -1.73
C HIS A 12 -7.56 -10.93 -2.25
N GLU A 13 -8.37 -10.65 -3.27
CA GLU A 13 -8.57 -9.29 -3.77
C GLU A 13 -9.28 -8.40 -2.74
N ILE A 14 -10.25 -8.94 -2.00
CA ILE A 14 -10.93 -8.21 -0.91
C ILE A 14 -9.94 -7.88 0.22
N HIS A 15 -9.11 -8.84 0.64
CA HIS A 15 -8.04 -8.60 1.62
C HIS A 15 -7.01 -7.58 1.11
N GLY A 16 -6.66 -7.64 -0.17
CA GLY A 16 -5.79 -6.65 -0.82
C GLY A 16 -6.38 -5.24 -0.77
N ALA A 17 -7.67 -5.09 -1.10
CA ALA A 17 -8.38 -3.82 -0.98
C ALA A 17 -8.38 -3.30 0.47
N ALA A 18 -8.61 -4.19 1.45
CA ALA A 18 -8.53 -3.83 2.87
C ALA A 18 -7.14 -3.34 3.27
N HIS A 19 -6.08 -3.97 2.77
CA HIS A 19 -4.69 -3.53 2.99
C HIS A 19 -4.43 -2.13 2.40
N LEU A 20 -5.07 -1.81 1.28
CA LEU A 20 -5.02 -0.48 0.66
C LEU A 20 -5.92 0.56 1.35
N GLY A 21 -6.68 0.16 2.36
CA GLY A 21 -7.47 1.07 3.20
C GLY A 21 -8.98 1.04 2.94
N VAL A 22 -9.47 0.22 2.01
CA VAL A 22 -10.91 0.01 1.83
C VAL A 22 -11.49 -0.60 3.11
N SER A 23 -12.56 -0.01 3.62
CA SER A 23 -13.14 -0.42 4.90
C SER A 23 -14.66 -0.52 4.90
N THR A 24 -15.31 -0.08 3.83
CA THR A 24 -16.77 -0.16 3.68
C THR A 24 -17.17 -1.00 2.46
N MET A 25 -18.40 -1.52 2.48
CA MET A 25 -18.95 -2.29 1.36
C MET A 25 -19.14 -1.43 0.10
N ASP A 26 -19.43 -0.13 0.26
CA ASP A 26 -19.62 0.78 -0.86
C ASP A 26 -18.28 1.06 -1.56
N GLU A 27 -17.22 1.37 -0.80
CA GLU A 27 -15.85 1.48 -1.34
C GLU A 27 -15.40 0.18 -2.01
N LEU A 28 -15.72 -0.98 -1.42
CA LEU A 28 -15.37 -2.28 -1.99
C LEU A 28 -16.14 -2.55 -3.29
N ALA A 29 -17.40 -2.12 -3.39
CA ALA A 29 -18.20 -2.19 -4.60
C ALA A 29 -17.67 -1.26 -5.69
N GLU A 30 -17.22 -0.04 -5.34
CA GLU A 30 -16.58 0.88 -6.28
C GLU A 30 -15.23 0.36 -6.77
N THR A 31 -14.45 -0.25 -5.88
CA THR A 31 -13.08 -0.70 -6.17
C THR A 31 -13.05 -2.00 -6.99
N LEU A 32 -13.86 -3.00 -6.59
CA LEU A 32 -13.81 -4.35 -7.15
C LEU A 32 -15.09 -4.76 -7.89
N GLY A 33 -16.11 -3.90 -7.90
CA GLY A 33 -17.43 -4.26 -8.42
C GLY A 33 -18.19 -5.25 -7.53
N VAL A 34 -17.75 -5.56 -6.31
CA VAL A 34 -18.40 -6.60 -5.50
C VAL A 34 -19.87 -6.23 -5.21
N GLY A 35 -20.81 -7.17 -5.39
CA GLY A 35 -22.22 -6.94 -5.04
C GLY A 35 -23.00 -5.98 -5.96
N THR A 36 -22.45 -5.57 -7.11
CA THR A 36 -23.11 -4.65 -8.07
C THR A 36 -23.98 -5.36 -9.12
N CYS A 37 -23.90 -6.68 -9.24
CA CYS A 37 -24.71 -7.48 -10.16
C CYS A 37 -25.91 -8.13 -9.47
N CYS A 38 -25.79 -9.38 -8.99
CA CYS A 38 -26.91 -10.10 -8.38
C CYS A 38 -27.05 -9.89 -6.86
N GLY A 39 -26.08 -9.25 -6.21
CA GLY A 39 -26.07 -8.93 -4.77
C GLY A 39 -25.89 -10.11 -3.80
N ARG A 40 -25.96 -11.37 -4.26
CA ARG A 40 -25.92 -12.58 -3.40
C ARG A 40 -24.64 -12.75 -2.59
N CYS A 41 -23.53 -12.14 -3.05
CA CYS A 41 -22.25 -12.21 -2.35
C CYS A 41 -22.10 -11.19 -1.21
N ARG A 42 -23.05 -10.25 -1.02
CA ARG A 42 -22.85 -9.09 -0.12
C ARG A 42 -22.52 -9.47 1.32
N GLU A 43 -23.24 -10.43 1.90
CA GLU A 43 -22.99 -10.89 3.28
C GLU A 43 -21.62 -11.55 3.41
N CYS A 44 -21.27 -12.46 2.49
CA CYS A 44 -19.97 -13.12 2.46
C CYS A 44 -18.82 -12.11 2.25
N ALA A 45 -18.96 -11.19 1.29
CA ALA A 45 -17.99 -10.13 1.04
C ALA A 45 -17.80 -9.21 2.25
N GLN A 46 -18.87 -8.91 2.99
CA GLN A 46 -18.79 -8.10 4.21
C GLN A 46 -18.02 -8.82 5.32
N GLN A 47 -18.20 -10.14 5.48
CA GLN A 47 -17.43 -10.94 6.43
C GLN A 47 -15.93 -10.91 6.09
N VAL A 48 -15.58 -11.21 4.83
CA VAL A 48 -14.19 -11.19 4.36
C VAL A 48 -13.55 -9.80 4.49
N LEU A 49 -14.30 -8.74 4.19
CA LEU A 49 -13.84 -7.36 4.38
C LEU A 49 -13.56 -7.05 5.85
N CYS A 50 -14.47 -7.42 6.75
CA CYS A 50 -14.29 -7.23 8.20
C CYS A 50 -13.04 -7.96 8.71
N GLU A 51 -12.81 -9.20 8.27
CA GLU A 51 -11.60 -9.97 8.59
C GLU A 51 -10.34 -9.25 8.08
N GLY A 52 -10.34 -8.78 6.83
CA GLY A 52 -9.23 -8.03 6.25
C GLY A 52 -8.93 -6.73 7.00
N VAL A 53 -9.95 -5.93 7.31
CA VAL A 53 -9.80 -4.67 8.06
C VAL A 53 -9.27 -4.92 9.48
N ALA A 54 -9.74 -5.98 10.16
CA ALA A 54 -9.26 -6.34 11.49
C ALA A 54 -7.78 -6.78 11.47
N ALA A 55 -7.38 -7.57 10.46
CA ALA A 55 -5.99 -7.96 10.27
C ALA A 55 -5.07 -6.74 10.05
N VAL A 56 -5.48 -5.80 9.20
CA VAL A 56 -4.72 -4.56 8.92
C VAL A 56 -4.58 -3.68 10.16
N LYS A 57 -5.64 -3.54 10.97
CA LYS A 57 -5.61 -2.79 12.24
C LYS A 57 -4.60 -3.37 13.21
N THR A 58 -4.57 -4.70 13.34
CA THR A 58 -3.62 -5.41 14.22
C THR A 58 -2.18 -5.14 13.82
N VAL A 59 -1.88 -5.22 12.52
CA VAL A 59 -0.52 -4.95 12.01
C VAL A 59 -0.14 -3.49 12.22
N ARG A 60 -1.01 -2.53 11.85
CA ARG A 60 -0.72 -1.10 12.02
C ARG A 60 -0.45 -0.72 13.48
N ALA A 61 -1.27 -1.22 14.41
CA ALA A 61 -1.06 -1.00 15.84
C ALA A 61 0.30 -1.55 16.33
N SER A 62 0.67 -2.74 15.86
CA SER A 62 1.92 -3.41 16.26
C SER A 62 3.17 -2.76 15.64
N THR A 63 3.11 -2.36 14.37
CA THR A 63 4.20 -1.66 13.70
C THR A 63 4.45 -0.30 14.33
N MET A 64 3.40 0.48 14.63
CA MET A 64 3.56 1.76 15.31
C MET A 64 4.15 1.62 16.72
N ALA A 65 3.83 0.54 17.44
CA ALA A 65 4.39 0.26 18.76
C ALA A 65 5.90 -0.11 18.72
N THR A 66 6.42 -0.55 17.58
CA THR A 66 7.80 -1.08 17.46
C THR A 66 8.75 -0.14 16.71
N ILE A 67 8.23 0.88 16.02
CA ILE A 67 9.07 1.95 15.45
C ILE A 67 9.66 2.75 16.62
N LYS A 68 10.88 2.38 17.03
CA LYS A 68 11.72 3.28 17.82
C LYS A 68 12.09 4.44 16.91
N VAL A 69 11.35 5.54 17.03
CA VAL A 69 11.80 6.83 16.53
C VAL A 69 13.11 7.11 17.28
N VAL A 70 14.22 6.83 16.61
CA VAL A 70 15.51 7.32 17.08
C VAL A 70 15.43 8.81 16.89
N GLU A 71 15.44 9.57 18.00
CA GLU A 71 15.65 11.00 17.88
C GLU A 71 16.94 11.16 17.08
N ILE A 72 16.83 11.82 15.92
CA ILE A 72 17.95 12.62 15.41
C ILE A 72 18.18 13.68 16.47
N SER A 73 18.80 13.26 17.57
CA SER A 73 19.32 14.11 18.63
C SER A 73 20.13 15.14 17.89
N SER A 74 19.58 16.34 17.86
CA SER A 74 20.14 17.53 17.27
C SER A 74 21.61 17.54 17.66
N CYS A 75 22.50 17.15 16.76
CA CYS A 75 23.92 17.38 16.93
C CYS A 75 24.05 18.89 16.94
N SER A 76 24.15 19.43 18.15
CA SER A 76 24.26 20.84 18.45
C SER A 76 25.29 21.50 17.54
N THR A 77 24.88 22.64 16.98
CA THR A 77 25.68 23.66 16.29
C THR A 77 27.14 23.72 16.74
N THR A 78 28.06 23.39 15.84
CA THR A 78 29.37 24.05 15.78
C THR A 78 29.93 24.07 14.36
N THR A 79 30.26 25.29 13.92
CA THR A 79 30.97 25.68 12.70
C THR A 79 30.15 25.74 11.41
N SER A 80 29.74 26.96 11.06
CA SER A 80 29.40 27.37 9.70
C SER A 80 30.59 27.12 8.78
N HIS A 81 30.69 25.94 8.18
CA HIS A 81 31.42 25.76 6.93
C HIS A 81 30.40 25.41 5.87
N ALA A 82 30.15 26.39 4.99
CA ALA A 82 29.30 26.25 3.83
C ALA A 82 29.76 25.05 3.00
N ILE A 83 28.96 24.00 2.92
CA ILE A 83 29.02 23.08 1.78
C ILE A 83 28.08 23.68 0.73
N MET A 84 28.59 24.70 0.06
CA MET A 84 28.06 25.08 -1.24
C MET A 84 28.45 24.00 -2.25
N ASP A 85 27.48 23.61 -3.07
CA ASP A 85 27.67 23.12 -4.43
C ASP A 85 28.69 22.00 -4.63
N ALA A 86 28.28 20.78 -4.30
CA ALA A 86 28.58 19.67 -5.19
C ALA A 86 27.24 19.14 -5.71
N ARG A 87 26.65 19.86 -6.67
CA ARG A 87 25.63 19.28 -7.54
C ARG A 87 26.30 18.08 -8.21
N ASP A 88 25.92 16.87 -7.82
CA ASP A 88 26.39 15.65 -8.48
C ASP A 88 26.25 15.87 -10.00
N PRO A 89 27.32 15.74 -10.78
CA PRO A 89 27.21 15.89 -12.23
C PRO A 89 26.19 14.87 -12.70
N ALA A 90 25.22 15.33 -13.50
CA ALA A 90 24.20 14.47 -14.07
C ALA A 90 24.90 13.29 -14.79
N VAL A 91 24.82 12.09 -14.22
CA VAL A 91 25.23 10.87 -14.91
C VAL A 91 24.27 10.68 -16.08
N ALA A 92 24.73 11.03 -17.28
CA ALA A 92 24.06 10.68 -18.51
C ALA A 92 24.09 9.15 -18.63
N ASN A 93 22.92 8.53 -18.52
CA ASN A 93 22.75 7.12 -18.81
C ASN A 93 22.70 6.92 -20.33
N ASP A 94 23.86 7.01 -21.00
CA ASP A 94 23.97 6.77 -22.43
C ASP A 94 23.87 5.26 -22.70
N ARG A 95 22.64 4.84 -23.00
CA ARG A 95 22.31 3.56 -23.64
C ARG A 95 23.17 3.38 -24.89
N ARG A 96 24.25 2.60 -24.80
CA ARG A 96 24.92 2.06 -25.98
C ARG A 96 24.29 0.74 -26.39
N THR A 97 23.34 0.88 -27.28
CA THR A 97 22.93 -0.07 -28.32
C THR A 97 24.16 -0.73 -28.95
N ALA A 98 24.52 -1.93 -28.50
CA ALA A 98 25.47 -2.80 -29.17
C ALA A 98 25.30 -4.22 -28.65
N LEU A 99 24.50 -5.02 -29.35
CA LEU A 99 24.61 -6.48 -29.49
C LEU A 99 23.42 -6.97 -30.36
N VAL A 100 23.39 -6.49 -31.60
CA VAL A 100 22.84 -7.28 -32.71
C VAL A 100 23.93 -7.25 -33.78
N ALA A 101 24.76 -8.27 -33.75
CA ALA A 101 25.63 -8.72 -34.84
C ALA A 101 25.66 -10.24 -34.74
#